data_AF-A0A1F2Q9D0-F1
#
_entry.id   AF-A0A1F2Q9D0-F1
#
_cell.length_a   1.000
_cell.length_b   1.000
_cell.length_c   1.000
_cell.angle_alpha   90.00
_cell.angle_beta   90.00
_cell.angle_gamma   90.00
#
_symmetry.space_group_name_H-M   'P 1'
#
loop_
_entity.id
_entity.type
_entity.pdbx_description
1 polymer ?
#
loop_
_entity_poly.entity_id
_entity_poly.type
_entity_poly.pdbx_seq_one_letter_code
_entity_poly.pdbx_strand_id
1 'polypeptide(L)'
;MKIGGYRPNNNWLRRQLDTRWRRWVWWCFAGAVAVSVVMAAFVAPRQATLRMRYEIAQLTRIVDQLEGEQRRLQLDREVLTSPPVLAASLDTLGLVPVAPGRVMHLTPDGGLLRPKATPAPTPQVRTARRTR
;
A
#
# COMPACT_ATOMS: atom_id res chain seq x y z
N MET A 1 -83.88 30.57 39.01
CA MET A 1 -82.68 30.86 39.81
C MET A 1 -81.48 30.20 39.16
N LYS A 2 -80.55 30.99 38.60
CA LYS A 2 -79.26 30.49 38.11
C LYS A 2 -78.22 30.80 39.19
N ILE A 3 -77.74 29.76 39.86
CA ILE A 3 -76.65 29.87 40.83
C ILE A 3 -75.40 30.25 40.02
N GLY A 4 -74.98 31.51 40.13
CA GLY A 4 -73.76 32.01 39.52
C GLY A 4 -72.56 31.37 40.21
N GLY A 5 -72.07 30.27 39.65
CA GLY A 5 -70.87 29.60 40.14
C GLY A 5 -69.64 30.48 39.96
N TYR A 6 -69.08 30.98 41.06
CA TYR A 6 -67.78 31.64 41.09
C TYR A 6 -66.70 30.63 40.70
N ARG A 7 -66.17 30.74 39.48
CA ARG A 7 -64.93 30.04 39.08
C ARG A 7 -63.76 30.99 39.31
N PRO A 8 -62.93 30.79 40.35
CA PRO A 8 -61.73 31.60 40.51
C PRO A 8 -60.82 31.39 39.31
N ASN A 9 -60.48 32.48 38.63
CA ASN A 9 -59.56 32.48 37.49
C ASN A 9 -58.13 32.29 38.02
N ASN A 10 -57.78 31.04 38.38
CA ASN A 10 -56.48 30.73 38.95
C ASN A 10 -55.45 30.49 37.83
N ASN A 11 -54.77 31.58 37.43
CA ASN A 11 -53.74 31.57 36.40
C ASN A 11 -52.56 30.63 36.73
N TRP A 12 -52.32 30.34 38.01
CA TRP A 12 -51.25 29.44 38.45
C TRP A 12 -51.50 27.99 38.01
N LEU A 13 -52.73 27.49 38.16
CA LEU A 13 -53.13 26.14 37.71
C LEU A 13 -53.18 26.04 36.18
N ARG A 14 -53.61 27.10 35.48
CA ARG A 14 -53.58 27.15 34.00
C ARG A 14 -52.18 26.98 33.44
N ARG A 15 -51.17 27.59 34.08
CA ARG A 15 -49.76 27.51 33.64
C ARG A 15 -49.17 26.10 33.79
N GLN A 16 -49.62 25.32 34.78
CA GLN A 16 -49.16 23.95 35.00
C GLN A 16 -49.84 22.93 34.07
N LEU A 17 -51.09 23.18 33.65
CA LEU A 17 -51.84 22.35 32.70
C LEU A 17 -51.53 22.66 31.22
N ASP A 18 -50.71 23.68 30.95
CA ASP A 18 -50.46 24.14 29.59
C ASP A 18 -49.50 23.20 28.85
N THR A 19 -50.02 22.16 28.22
CA THR A 19 -49.23 21.19 27.43
C THR A 19 -48.57 21.79 26.20
N ARG A 20 -48.91 23.04 25.84
CA ARG A 20 -48.35 23.78 24.70
C ARG A 20 -46.84 24.00 24.83
N TRP A 21 -46.32 24.24 26.04
CA TRP A 21 -44.87 24.42 26.23
C TRP A 21 -44.11 23.13 25.91
N ARG A 22 -44.63 21.96 26.35
CA ARG A 22 -44.03 20.66 26.03
C ARG A 22 -44.04 20.40 24.54
N ARG A 23 -45.15 20.72 23.86
CA ARG A 23 -45.24 20.57 22.40
C ARG A 23 -44.22 21.45 21.70
N TRP A 24 -44.05 22.70 22.12
CA TRP A 24 -43.02 23.60 21.59
C TRP A 24 -41.60 23.04 21.77
N VAL A 25 -41.27 22.54 22.96
CA VAL A 25 -39.97 21.89 23.22
C VAL A 25 -39.75 20.68 22.31
N TRP A 26 -40.78 19.84 22.12
CA TRP A 26 -40.72 18.71 21.20
C TRP A 26 -40.45 19.14 19.75
N TRP A 27 -41.06 20.24 19.28
CA TRP A 27 -40.77 20.80 17.96
C TRP A 27 -39.32 21.27 17.84
N CYS A 28 -38.76 21.89 18.87
CA CYS A 28 -37.36 22.29 18.88
C CYS A 28 -36.43 21.07 18.79
N PHE A 29 -36.69 20.01 19.57
CA PHE A 29 -35.91 18.78 19.49
C PHE A 29 -36.05 18.09 18.14
N ALA A 30 -37.26 18.00 17.59
CA ALA A 30 -37.49 17.43 16.27
C ALA A 30 -36.74 18.22 15.18
N GLY A 31 -36.75 19.55 15.25
CA GLY A 31 -35.98 20.41 14.37
C GLY A 31 -34.46 20.19 14.50
N ALA A 32 -33.95 20.11 15.72
CA ALA A 32 -32.52 19.86 15.97
C ALA A 32 -32.09 18.48 15.42
N VAL A 33 -32.90 17.44 15.64
CA VAL A 33 -32.64 16.10 15.10
C VAL A 33 -32.64 16.15 13.57
N ALA A 34 -33.63 16.79 12.95
CA ALA A 34 -33.70 16.91 11.49
C ALA A 34 -32.44 17.59 10.91
N VAL A 35 -31.98 18.70 11.50
CA VAL A 35 -30.76 19.39 11.07
C VAL A 35 -29.53 18.50 11.25
N SER A 36 -29.42 17.79 12.38
CA SER A 36 -28.30 16.90 12.65
C SER A 36 -28.21 15.74 11.64
N VAL A 37 -29.34 15.15 11.26
CA VAL A 37 -29.40 14.07 10.25
C VAL A 37 -28.97 14.59 8.88
N VAL A 38 -29.45 15.77 8.48
CA VAL A 38 -29.03 16.39 7.21
C VAL A 38 -27.52 16.64 7.21
N MET A 39 -26.98 17.25 8.27
CA MET A 39 -25.54 17.49 8.38
C MET A 39 -24.73 16.19 8.35
N ALA A 40 -25.16 15.17 9.08
CA ALA A 40 -24.52 13.86 9.08
C ALA A 40 -24.53 13.22 7.67
N ALA A 41 -25.65 13.31 6.94
CA ALA A 41 -25.77 12.78 5.59
C ALA A 41 -24.80 13.45 4.59
N PHE A 42 -24.45 14.72 4.79
CA PHE A 42 -23.47 15.41 3.94
C PHE A 42 -22.01 15.19 4.38
N VAL A 43 -21.75 15.08 5.68
CA VAL A 43 -20.39 14.97 6.22
C VAL A 43 -19.86 13.54 6.16
N ALA A 44 -20.69 12.54 6.48
CA ALA A 44 -20.31 11.12 6.46
C ALA A 44 -19.69 10.65 5.12
N PRO A 45 -20.29 10.95 3.94
CA PRO A 45 -19.70 10.51 2.67
C PRO A 45 -18.36 11.17 2.37
N ARG A 46 -18.17 12.44 2.78
CA ARG A 46 -16.87 13.14 2.63
C ARG A 46 -15.80 12.49 3.50
N GLN A 47 -16.12 12.14 4.75
CA GLN A 47 -15.17 11.46 5.63
C GLN A 47 -14.80 10.07 5.11
N ALA A 48 -15.77 9.29 4.61
CA ALA A 48 -15.52 7.99 3.99
C ALA A 48 -14.58 8.12 2.79
N THR A 49 -14.80 9.12 1.93
CA THR A 49 -13.97 9.37 0.74
C THR A 49 -12.53 9.73 1.14
N LEU A 50 -12.36 10.61 2.13
CA LEU A 50 -11.04 11.00 2.61
C LEU A 50 -10.30 9.80 3.21
N ARG A 51 -10.97 9.01 4.03
CA ARG A 51 -10.40 7.78 4.61
C ARG A 51 -9.91 6.83 3.52
N MET A 52 -10.74 6.56 2.51
CA MET A 52 -10.35 5.71 1.38
C MET A 52 -9.13 6.26 0.64
N ARG A 53 -9.06 7.57 0.42
CA ARG A 53 -7.89 8.20 -0.22
C ARG A 53 -6.62 8.04 0.61
N TYR A 54 -6.72 8.16 1.94
CA TYR A 54 -5.59 7.92 2.82
C TYR A 54 -5.15 6.46 2.80
N GLU A 55 -6.10 5.52 2.85
CA GLU A 55 -5.81 4.09 2.78
C GLU A 55 -5.14 3.73 1.44
N ILE A 56 -5.65 4.26 0.32
CA ILE A 56 -5.03 4.09 -1.00
C ILE A 56 -3.61 4.66 -1.01
N ALA A 57 -3.42 5.89 -0.54
CA ALA A 57 -2.10 6.52 -0.53
C ALA A 57 -1.10 5.77 0.37
N GLN A 58 -1.56 5.21 1.49
CA GLN A 58 -0.73 4.34 2.33
C GLN A 58 -0.36 3.04 1.62
N LEU A 59 -1.33 2.38 0.98
CA LEU A 59 -1.09 1.17 0.20
C LEU A 59 -0.10 1.41 -0.95
N THR A 60 -0.26 2.51 -1.70
CA THR A 60 0.66 2.86 -2.79
C THR A 60 2.08 2.99 -2.29
N ARG A 61 2.30 3.65 -1.15
CA ARG A 61 3.65 3.78 -0.56
C ARG A 61 4.26 2.42 -0.18
N ILE A 62 3.44 1.52 0.35
CA ILE A 62 3.91 0.17 0.72
C ILE A 62 4.29 -0.61 -0.54
N VAL A 63 3.48 -0.55 -1.60
CA VAL A 63 3.78 -1.19 -2.89
C VAL A 63 5.07 -0.62 -3.49
N ASP A 64 5.22 0.71 -3.52
CA ASP A 64 6.42 1.36 -4.05
C ASP A 64 7.69 0.93 -3.28
N GLN A 65 7.58 0.80 -1.96
CA GLN A 65 8.69 0.31 -1.13
C GLN A 65 9.04 -1.15 -1.47
N LEU A 66 8.03 -2.03 -1.54
CA LEU A 66 8.23 -3.44 -1.86
C LEU A 66 8.82 -3.64 -3.27
N GLU A 67 8.36 -2.88 -4.25
CA GLU A 67 8.93 -2.90 -5.60
C GLU A 67 10.39 -2.43 -5.60
N GLY A 68 10.71 -1.40 -4.81
CA GLY A 68 12.09 -0.93 -4.63
C GLY A 68 12.99 -2.00 -4.02
N GLU A 69 12.52 -2.68 -2.98
CA GLU A 69 13.23 -3.80 -2.34
C GLU A 69 13.40 -4.97 -3.30
N GLN A 70 12.36 -5.35 -4.06
CA GLN A 70 12.44 -6.41 -5.04
C GLN A 70 13.48 -6.11 -6.13
N ARG A 71 13.49 -4.89 -6.69
CA ARG A 71 14.48 -4.49 -7.70
C ARG A 71 15.89 -4.54 -7.13
N ARG A 72 16.08 -4.08 -5.90
CA ARG A 72 17.38 -4.17 -5.21
C ARG A 72 17.84 -5.62 -5.04
N LEU A 73 16.96 -6.50 -4.56
CA LEU A 73 17.28 -7.91 -4.38
C LEU A 73 17.58 -8.63 -5.70
N GLN A 74 16.89 -8.25 -6.79
CA GLN A 74 17.18 -8.77 -8.12
C GLN A 74 18.58 -8.35 -8.59
N LEU A 75 18.93 -7.07 -8.42
CA LEU A 75 20.28 -6.58 -8.74
C LEU A 75 21.36 -7.25 -7.88
N ASP A 76 21.14 -7.39 -6.57
CA ASP A 76 22.06 -8.07 -5.67
C ASP A 76 22.25 -9.54 -6.09
N ARG A 77 21.17 -10.22 -6.49
CA ARG A 77 21.22 -11.58 -7.03
C ARG A 77 22.00 -11.64 -8.33
N GLU A 78 21.76 -10.74 -9.28
CA GLU A 78 22.51 -10.68 -10.55
C GLU A 78 24.00 -10.46 -10.32
N VAL A 79 24.34 -9.58 -9.37
CA VAL A 79 25.74 -9.32 -8.97
C VAL A 79 26.38 -10.59 -8.39
N LEU A 80 25.71 -11.26 -7.45
CA LEU A 80 26.23 -12.48 -6.81
C LEU A 80 26.32 -13.67 -7.77
N THR A 81 25.38 -13.77 -8.72
CA THR A 81 25.37 -14.84 -9.74
C THR A 81 26.22 -14.51 -10.97
N SER A 82 26.86 -13.33 -10.99
CA SER A 82 27.69 -12.95 -12.13
C SER A 82 28.91 -13.88 -12.24
N PRO A 83 29.27 -14.32 -13.47
CA PRO A 83 30.40 -15.21 -13.70
C PRO A 83 31.73 -14.79 -13.05
N PRO A 84 32.14 -13.49 -13.03
CA PRO A 84 33.40 -13.11 -12.39
C PRO A 84 33.37 -13.24 -10.87
N VAL A 85 32.24 -12.95 -10.21
CA VAL A 85 32.09 -13.08 -8.76
C VAL A 85 32.04 -14.57 -8.36
N LEU A 86 31.35 -15.40 -9.16
CA LEU A 86 31.36 -16.84 -8.99
C LEU A 86 32.76 -17.43 -9.20
N ALA A 87 33.50 -16.98 -10.21
CA ALA A 87 34.87 -17.43 -10.46
C ALA A 87 35.82 -17.08 -9.31
N ALA A 88 35.68 -15.88 -8.73
CA ALA A 88 36.47 -15.45 -7.58
C ALA A 88 36.14 -16.24 -6.29
N SER A 89 34.92 -16.78 -6.17
CA SER A 89 34.49 -17.56 -5.01
C SER A 89 34.74 -19.07 -5.14
N LEU A 90 35.26 -19.55 -6.28
CA LEU A 90 35.58 -20.96 -6.52
C LEU A 90 36.54 -21.53 -5.47
N ASP A 91 37.62 -20.81 -5.16
CA ASP A 91 38.64 -21.26 -4.20
C ASP A 91 38.07 -21.36 -2.78
N THR A 92 37.25 -20.39 -2.37
CA THR A 92 36.57 -20.41 -1.06
C THR A 92 35.53 -21.52 -0.94
N LEU A 93 34.93 -21.94 -2.06
CA LEU A 93 33.94 -23.01 -2.11
C LEU A 93 34.58 -24.40 -2.30
N GLY A 94 35.91 -24.47 -2.41
CA GLY A 94 36.64 -25.71 -2.69
C GLY A 94 36.35 -26.30 -4.07
N LEU A 95 35.90 -25.47 -5.01
CA LEU A 95 35.51 -25.86 -6.36
C LEU A 95 36.65 -25.58 -7.34
N VAL A 96 36.83 -26.48 -8.31
CA VAL A 96 37.86 -26.33 -9.36
C VAL A 96 37.23 -25.71 -10.61
N PRO A 97 37.87 -24.72 -11.26
CA PRO A 97 37.38 -24.16 -12.51
C PRO A 97 37.20 -25.25 -13.58
N VAL A 98 36.02 -25.29 -14.19
CA VAL A 98 35.69 -26.30 -15.20
C VAL A 98 36.35 -25.92 -16.52
N ALA A 99 37.28 -26.76 -16.99
CA ALA A 99 37.88 -26.60 -18.30
C ALA A 99 36.83 -26.78 -19.42
N PRO A 100 36.85 -25.96 -20.49
CA PRO A 100 35.81 -25.97 -21.53
C PRO A 100 35.64 -27.33 -22.22
N GLY A 101 36.66 -28.19 -22.26
CA GLY A 101 36.57 -29.56 -22.80
C GLY A 101 35.89 -30.60 -21.88
N ARG A 102 35.50 -30.22 -20.65
CA ARG A 102 34.76 -31.08 -19.71
C ARG A 102 33.25 -30.88 -19.76
N VAL A 103 32.78 -29.79 -20.36
CA VAL A 103 31.33 -29.49 -20.48
C VAL A 103 30.81 -30.16 -21.75
N MET A 104 29.75 -30.96 -21.64
CA MET A 104 29.06 -31.52 -22.81
C MET A 104 27.77 -30.73 -23.04
N HIS A 105 27.50 -30.37 -24.29
CA HIS A 105 26.27 -29.68 -24.68
C HIS A 105 25.25 -30.68 -25.22
N LEU A 106 24.00 -30.58 -24.77
CA LEU A 106 22.90 -31.35 -25.33
C LEU A 106 22.47 -30.72 -26.67
N THR A 107 22.42 -31.51 -27.74
CA THR A 107 21.80 -31.10 -29.01
C THR A 107 20.27 -31.31 -28.97
N PRO A 108 19.50 -30.62 -29.84
CA PRO A 108 18.06 -30.81 -29.98
C PRO A 108 17.65 -32.26 -30.25
N ASP A 109 18.51 -33.03 -30.91
CA ASP A 109 18.30 -34.45 -31.23
C ASP A 109 18.65 -35.41 -30.08
N GLY A 110 18.97 -34.88 -28.89
CA GLY A 110 19.30 -35.67 -27.69
C GLY A 110 20.74 -36.19 -27.62
N GLY A 111 21.59 -35.83 -28.58
CA GLY A 111 23.03 -36.15 -28.55
C GLY A 111 23.82 -35.29 -27.57
N LEU A 112 24.93 -35.81 -27.05
CA LEU A 112 25.91 -35.04 -26.29
C LEU A 112 27.08 -34.65 -27.19
N LEU A 113 27.27 -33.35 -27.41
CA LEU A 113 28.41 -32.81 -28.14
C LEU A 113 29.49 -32.33 -27.17
N ARG A 114 30.71 -32.85 -27.34
CA ARG A 114 31.90 -32.30 -26.69
C ARG A 114 32.42 -31.13 -27.53
N PRO A 115 32.42 -29.89 -27.01
CA PRO A 115 33.01 -28.77 -27.73
C PRO A 115 34.51 -29.03 -27.91
N LYS A 116 34.99 -28.92 -29.15
CA LYS A 116 36.40 -29.01 -29.49
C LYS A 116 37.13 -27.85 -28.81
N ALA A 117 38.12 -28.14 -27.98
CA ALA A 117 38.83 -27.14 -27.18
C ALA A 117 39.36 -25.99 -28.08
N THR A 118 38.77 -24.81 -27.95
CA THR A 118 39.28 -23.60 -28.59
C THR A 118 40.49 -23.11 -27.78
N PRO A 119 41.66 -22.87 -28.41
CA PRO A 119 42.80 -22.30 -27.70
C PRO A 119 42.42 -20.92 -27.15
N ALA A 120 42.84 -20.65 -25.90
CA ALA A 120 42.50 -19.42 -25.20
C ALA A 120 42.94 -18.17 -25.99
N PRO A 121 42.12 -17.10 -26.03
CA PRO A 121 42.54 -15.85 -26.66
C PRO A 121 43.72 -15.24 -25.88
N THR A 122 44.81 -14.98 -26.60
CA THR A 122 46.00 -14.30 -26.07
C THR A 122 45.60 -12.96 -25.45
N PRO A 123 45.96 -12.66 -24.19
CA PRO A 123 45.64 -11.39 -23.56
C PRO A 123 46.31 -10.25 -24.35
N GLN A 124 45.49 -9.40 -24.99
CA GLN A 124 45.99 -8.17 -25.59
C GLN A 124 46.40 -7.21 -24.48
N VAL A 125 47.71 -7.09 -24.27
CA VAL A 125 48.31 -6.06 -23.41
C VAL A 125 47.94 -4.70 -24.00
N ARG A 126 46.92 -4.06 -23.43
CA ARG A 126 46.50 -2.71 -23.81
C ARG A 126 47.54 -1.72 -23.27
N THR A 127 48.57 -1.43 -24.05
CA THR A 127 49.54 -0.38 -23.73
C THR A 127 48.80 0.96 -23.61
N ALA A 128 48.65 1.43 -22.37
CA ALA A 128 48.09 2.74 -22.08
C ALA A 128 49.01 3.82 -22.65
N ARG A 129 48.55 4.49 -23.72
CA ARG A 129 49.20 5.66 -24.30
C ARG A 129 49.03 6.82 -23.31
N ARG A 130 50.11 7.09 -22.57
CA ARG A 130 50.25 8.24 -21.66
C ARG A 130 50.37 9.51 -22.52
N THR A 131 49.30 10.28 -22.66
CA THR A 131 49.37 11.64 -23.21
C THR A 131 49.66 12.62 -22.09
N ARG A 132 50.60 13.50 -22.39
CA ARG A 132 51.25 14.49 -21.53
C ARG A 132 50.44 15.78 -21.47
#